data_AF-A0A0M3IXF8-F1
#
_entry.id   AF-A0A0M3IXF8-F1
#
_cell.length_a   1.000
_cell.length_b   1.000
_cell.length_c   1.000
_cell.angle_alpha   90.00
_cell.angle_beta   90.00
_cell.angle_gamma   90.00
#
_symmetry.space_group_name_H-M   'P 1'
#
loop_
_entity.id
_entity.type
_entity.pdbx_description
1 polymer ?
#
loop_
_entity_poly.entity_id
_entity_poly.type
_entity_poly.pdbx_seq_one_letter_code
_entity_poly.pdbx_strand_id
1 'polypeptide(L)'
;LLDPCVYELSLKASGFEYGLSARIAIQIVNRVGQRSDEDILIVDKNGNEEWSVRKDAIQFPIVSSSSNLEMRYTRTYGNPEVVLLVLFLDG
;
A
#
# COMPACT_ATOMS: atom_id res chain seq x y z
N LEU A 1 12.24 -19.23 -15.96
CA LEU A 1 11.90 -18.01 -15.19
C LEU A 1 11.65 -18.48 -13.75
N LEU A 2 12.09 -17.74 -12.73
CA LEU A 2 11.68 -18.04 -11.35
C LEU A 2 10.22 -17.63 -11.18
N ASP A 3 9.42 -18.45 -10.51
CA ASP A 3 8.04 -18.10 -10.19
C ASP A 3 8.03 -16.91 -9.20
N PRO A 4 7.29 -15.83 -9.50
CA PRO A 4 7.24 -14.67 -8.61
C PRO A 4 6.57 -15.04 -7.29
N CYS A 5 7.13 -14.56 -6.19
CA CYS A 5 6.44 -14.48 -4.92
C CYS A 5 5.37 -13.39 -5.03
N VAL A 6 4.10 -13.79 -4.91
CA VAL A 6 2.95 -12.89 -4.98
C VAL A 6 2.14 -13.02 -3.70
N TYR A 7 1.76 -11.90 -3.10
CA TYR A 7 0.87 -11.87 -1.95
C TYR A 7 -0.13 -10.74 -2.10
N GLU A 8 -1.40 -11.03 -1.83
CA GLU A 8 -2.50 -10.08 -1.95
C GLU A 8 -3.13 -9.86 -0.58
N LEU A 9 -3.40 -8.60 -0.25
CA LEU A 9 -3.98 -8.19 1.02
C LEU A 9 -5.07 -7.15 0.77
N SER A 10 -6.22 -7.32 1.43
CA SER A 10 -7.27 -6.32 1.47
C SER A 10 -7.34 -5.72 2.88
N LEU A 11 -7.19 -4.40 2.95
CA LEU A 11 -7.32 -3.64 4.18
C LEU A 11 -8.70 -2.98 4.23
N LYS A 12 -9.32 -3.00 5.41
CA LYS A 12 -10.57 -2.30 5.68
C LYS A 12 -10.46 -1.54 7.00
N ALA A 13 -10.59 -0.21 6.93
CA ALA A 13 -10.77 0.63 8.09
C ALA A 13 -12.23 0.53 8.58
N SER A 14 -12.41 0.44 9.89
CA SER A 14 -13.71 0.54 10.54
C SER A 14 -13.63 1.67 11.56
N GLY A 15 -14.25 2.81 11.25
CA GLY A 15 -14.42 3.91 12.18
C GLY A 15 -15.72 3.76 12.96
N PHE A 16 -15.77 4.33 14.17
CA PHE A 16 -16.95 4.30 15.03
C PHE A 16 -17.68 5.65 15.10
N GLU A 17 -17.16 6.70 14.45
CA GLU A 17 -17.74 8.04 14.53
C GLU A 17 -18.94 8.25 13.59
N TYR A 18 -19.87 9.08 14.06
CA TYR A 18 -21.22 9.29 13.55
C TYR A 18 -21.26 9.83 12.12
N GLY A 19 -21.09 8.96 11.13
CA GLY A 19 -21.39 9.23 9.71
C GLY A 19 -20.22 9.70 8.84
N LEU A 20 -18.99 9.77 9.37
CA LEU A 20 -17.79 10.01 8.58
C LEU A 20 -17.18 8.68 8.11
N SER A 21 -16.76 8.62 6.84
CA SER A 21 -16.13 7.42 6.28
C SER A 21 -14.66 7.36 6.72
N ALA A 22 -14.29 6.33 7.47
CA ALA A 22 -12.90 6.07 7.83
C ALA A 22 -12.01 5.98 6.59
N ARG A 23 -10.75 6.40 6.72
CA ARG A 23 -9.75 6.37 5.64
C ARG A 23 -8.50 5.63 6.09
N ILE A 24 -7.68 5.23 5.13
CA ILE A 24 -6.40 4.59 5.37
C ILE A 24 -5.32 5.50 4.82
N ALA A 25 -4.33 5.83 5.64
CA ALA A 25 -3.11 6.46 5.18
C ALA A 25 -1.97 5.45 5.15
N ILE A 26 -1.17 5.50 4.09
CA ILE A 26 0.03 4.67 3.92
C ILE A 26 1.26 5.54 3.86
N GLN A 27 2.22 5.20 4.70
CA GLN A 27 3.54 5.81 4.75
C GLN A 27 4.60 4.76 4.40
N ILE A 28 5.38 5.05 3.37
CA ILE A 28 6.51 4.21 2.96
C ILE A 28 7.69 4.56 3.87
N VAL A 29 8.09 3.64 4.75
CA VAL A 29 9.13 3.89 5.76
C VAL A 29 10.52 3.92 5.13
N ASN A 30 10.75 3.09 4.11
CA ASN A 30 11.99 3.04 3.37
C ASN A 30 11.73 2.83 1.89
N ARG A 31 12.54 3.48 1.05
CA ARG A 31 12.47 3.26 -0.41
C ARG A 31 13.04 1.90 -0.76
N VAL A 32 12.49 1.32 -1.83
CA VAL A 32 12.98 0.06 -2.35
C VAL A 32 14.42 0.22 -2.86
N GLY A 33 15.30 -0.67 -2.42
CA GLY A 33 16.68 -0.72 -2.87
C GLY A 33 16.86 -1.32 -4.28
N GLN A 34 18.12 -1.39 -4.71
CA GLN A 34 18.52 -2.04 -5.97
C GLN A 34 18.86 -3.54 -5.78
N ARG A 35 18.74 -4.07 -4.56
CA ARG A 35 19.12 -5.45 -4.20
C ARG A 35 17.99 -6.47 -4.36
N SER A 36 16.76 -6.00 -4.56
CA SER A 36 15.57 -6.79 -4.83
C SER A 36 14.75 -6.07 -5.91
N ASP A 37 13.89 -6.80 -6.60
CA ASP A 37 12.85 -6.27 -7.50
C ASP A 37 11.46 -6.17 -6.85
N GLU A 38 11.38 -6.27 -5.52
CA GLU A 38 10.09 -6.20 -4.84
C GLU A 38 9.31 -4.93 -5.19
N ASP A 39 7.99 -5.06 -5.28
CA ASP A 39 7.07 -3.95 -5.44
C ASP A 39 5.80 -4.22 -4.64
N ILE A 40 5.17 -3.15 -4.16
CA ILE A 40 3.85 -3.19 -3.55
C ILE A 40 2.98 -2.23 -4.34
N LEU A 41 1.99 -2.79 -5.05
CA LEU A 41 0.95 -2.02 -5.70
C LEU A 41 -0.18 -1.79 -4.70
N ILE A 42 -0.44 -0.53 -4.38
CA ILE A 42 -1.53 -0.08 -3.54
C ILE A 42 -2.64 0.41 -4.47
N VAL A 43 -3.86 -0.09 -4.29
CA VAL A 43 -5.01 0.24 -5.14
C VAL A 43 -6.16 0.74 -4.27
N ASP A 44 -6.57 1.99 -4.51
CA ASP A 44 -7.84 2.52 -4.03
C ASP A 44 -8.87 2.47 -5.16
N LYS A 45 -9.65 1.39 -5.17
CA LYS A 45 -10.68 1.17 -6.19
C LYS A 45 -11.76 2.26 -6.22
N ASN A 46 -12.03 2.89 -5.07
CA ASN A 46 -13.06 3.92 -4.98
C ASN A 46 -12.56 5.26 -5.51
N GLY A 47 -11.28 5.57 -5.27
CA GLY A 47 -10.62 6.77 -5.77
C GLY A 47 -10.19 6.65 -7.23
N ASN A 48 -10.18 5.42 -7.76
CA ASN A 48 -9.58 5.08 -9.04
C ASN A 48 -8.09 5.50 -9.11
N GLU A 49 -7.40 5.32 -7.99
CA GLU A 49 -5.98 5.65 -7.83
C GLU A 49 -5.19 4.38 -7.51
N GLU A 50 -3.98 4.29 -8.07
CA GLU A 50 -3.03 3.22 -7.79
C GLU A 50 -1.62 3.80 -7.63
N TRP A 51 -0.83 3.15 -6.78
CA TRP A 51 0.53 3.57 -6.47
C TRP A 51 1.45 2.37 -6.33
N SER A 52 2.57 2.41 -7.05
CA SER A 52 3.69 1.48 -6.91
C SER A 52 4.74 2.07 -5.98
N VAL A 53 5.02 1.36 -4.88
CA VAL A 53 6.07 1.75 -3.92
C VAL A 53 7.44 1.84 -4.58
N ARG A 54 7.67 1.09 -5.67
CA ARG A 54 8.92 1.15 -6.44
C ARG A 54 8.95 2.27 -7.48
N LYS A 55 7.89 2.40 -8.28
CA LYS A 55 7.92 3.23 -9.51
C LYS A 55 7.55 4.68 -9.25
N ASP A 56 6.69 4.93 -8.27
CA ASP A 56 6.19 6.27 -8.02
C ASP A 56 7.10 7.01 -7.03
N ALA A 57 7.45 8.25 -7.38
CA ALA A 57 8.20 9.16 -6.52
C ALA A 57 7.25 9.79 -5.48
N ILE A 58 6.71 8.97 -4.58
CA ILE A 58 5.66 9.40 -3.65
C ILE A 58 6.28 10.29 -2.56
N GLN A 59 5.81 11.53 -2.49
CA GLN A 59 5.96 12.38 -1.32
C GLN A 59 4.75 12.15 -0.41
N PHE A 60 5.06 11.67 0.78
CA PHE A 60 4.21 11.37 1.93
C PHE A 60 2.96 12.23 2.19
N PRO A 61 1.97 11.66 2.93
CA PRO A 61 1.49 10.28 2.92
C PRO A 61 0.41 10.08 1.83
N ILE A 62 0.26 8.84 1.35
CA ILE A 62 -0.89 8.47 0.51
C ILE A 62 -2.11 8.38 1.43
N VAL A 63 -3.21 9.02 1.07
CA VAL A 63 -4.47 8.96 1.82
C VAL A 63 -5.54 8.41 0.90
N SER A 64 -6.16 7.29 1.27
CA SER A 64 -7.25 6.72 0.49
C SER A 64 -8.48 7.62 0.52
N SER A 65 -9.21 7.61 -0.58
CA SER A 65 -10.55 8.19 -0.72
C SER A 65 -11.61 7.39 0.03
N SER A 66 -11.35 6.11 0.32
CA SER A 66 -12.30 5.19 0.95
C SER A 66 -11.72 4.42 2.13
N SER A 67 -12.57 3.66 2.82
CA SER A 67 -12.18 2.81 3.94
C SER A 67 -11.50 1.51 3.51
N ASN A 68 -11.35 1.24 2.21
CA ASN A 68 -10.79 -0.01 1.71
C ASN A 68 -9.57 0.27 0.83
N LEU A 69 -8.54 -0.57 0.98
CA LEU A 69 -7.38 -0.57 0.10
C LEU A 69 -7.04 -2.02 -0.24
N GLU A 70 -6.64 -2.24 -1.49
CA GLU A 70 -6.03 -3.49 -1.90
C GLU A 70 -4.53 -3.28 -2.06
N MET A 71 -3.75 -4.27 -1.63
CA MET A 71 -2.30 -4.28 -1.77
C MET A 71 -1.88 -5.58 -2.41
N ARG A 72 -1.01 -5.47 -3.41
CA ARG A 72 -0.39 -6.62 -4.08
C ARG A 72 1.11 -6.49 -4.02
N TYR A 73 1.73 -7.40 -3.28
CA TYR A 73 3.17 -7.55 -3.23
C TYR A 73 3.64 -8.52 -4.33
N THR A 74 4.71 -8.15 -5.03
CA THR A 74 5.40 -9.02 -6.00
C THR A 74 6.90 -8.96 -5.80
N ARG A 75 7.60 -10.09 -5.98
CA ARG A 75 9.08 -10.17 -5.97
C ARG A 75 9.55 -11.42 -6.72
N THR A 76 10.59 -11.33 -7.54
CA THR A 76 11.23 -12.50 -8.17
C THR A 76 12.64 -12.79 -7.65
N TYR A 77 13.36 -11.78 -7.13
CA TYR A 77 14.71 -11.97 -6.55
C TYR A 77 15.03 -10.98 -5.41
N GLY A 78 16.16 -11.24 -4.73
CA GLY A 78 16.60 -10.44 -3.59
C GLY A 78 15.81 -10.73 -2.31
N ASN A 79 16.09 -10.03 -1.21
CA ASN A 79 15.34 -10.16 0.05
C ASN A 79 14.26 -9.08 0.15
N PRO A 80 13.14 -9.33 0.86
CA PRO A 80 12.17 -8.27 1.14
C PRO A 80 12.78 -7.25 2.11
N GLU A 81 12.68 -5.97 1.78
CA GLU A 81 13.23 -4.85 2.53
C GLU A 81 12.18 -3.75 2.76
N VAL A 82 11.08 -3.73 2.01
CA VAL A 82 10.07 -2.66 2.10
C VAL A 82 9.23 -2.76 3.38
N VAL A 83 9.14 -1.65 4.10
CA VAL A 83 8.28 -1.49 5.26
C VAL A 83 7.24 -0.39 4.99
N LEU A 84 5.97 -0.73 5.19
CA LEU A 84 4.85 0.20 5.12
C LEU A 84 4.28 0.41 6.52
N LEU A 85 4.03 1.68 6.87
CA LEU A 85 3.20 2.05 8.01
C LEU A 85 1.78 2.28 7.51
N VAL A 86 0.84 1.53 8.06
CA VAL A 86 -0.59 1.66 7.76
C VAL A 86 -1.26 2.36 8.93
N LEU A 87 -1.89 3.51 8.66
CA LEU A 87 -2.61 4.32 9.63
C LEU A 87 -4.09 4.26 9.32
N PHE A 88 -4.89 3.85 10.30
CA PHE A 88 -6.35 3.92 10.22
C PHE A 88 -6.78 5.27 10.76
N LEU A 89 -7.34 6.10 9.89
CA LEU A 89 -7.82 7.44 10.24
C LEU A 89 -9.32 7.33 10.55
N ASP A 90 -9.65 7.48 11.83
CA ASP A 90 -11.01 7.79 12.28
C ASP A 90 -11.16 9.31 12.28
N GLY A 91 -12.29 9.80 11.78
CA GLY A 91 -12.50 11.23 11.48
C GLY A 91 -13.74 11.77 12.13
#